data_AF-A0AA43CB03-F1
#
_entry.id   AF-A0AA43CB03-F1
#
_cell.length_a   1.000
_cell.length_b   1.000
_cell.length_c   1.000
_cell.angle_alpha   90.00
_cell.angle_beta   90.00
_cell.angle_gamma   90.00
#
_symmetry.space_group_name_H-M   'P 1'
#
loop_
_entity.id
_entity.type
_entity.pdbx_description
1 polymer ?
#
loop_
_entity_poly.entity_id
_entity_poly.type
_entity_poly.pdbx_seq_one_letter_code
_entity_poly.pdbx_strand_id
1 'polypeptide(L)'
;MPPREERGRFGRRFVIGIYAIAFSYLVVVGFASVIPQVFWPETDDSFDANCADGLRILHEEVDQVRLDYLSSNVVDAAALREKLEAWDLRLNALRNRCDEDKVHLLNKYRHRVELNLQRYMREDAPLANQVAEILGSTPTNETEPAP
;
A
#
# COMPACT_ATOMS: atom_id res chain seq x y z
N MET A 1 34.59 32.94 -52.86
CA MET A 1 33.71 32.75 -51.68
C MET A 1 33.67 31.25 -51.38
N PRO A 2 34.27 30.76 -50.28
CA PRO A 2 34.26 29.33 -49.96
C PRO A 2 32.94 28.91 -49.25
N PRO A 3 32.54 27.63 -49.38
CA PRO A 3 31.19 27.16 -49.07
C PRO A 3 30.94 27.00 -47.56
N ARG A 4 29.73 27.39 -47.12
CA ARG A 4 29.28 27.39 -45.71
C ARG A 4 28.64 26.06 -45.25
N GLU A 5 28.69 25.00 -46.04
CA GLU A 5 27.86 23.80 -45.79
C GLU A 5 28.44 22.79 -44.78
N GLU A 6 29.75 22.79 -44.53
CA GLU A 6 30.36 21.75 -43.68
C GLU A 6 30.19 21.98 -42.17
N ARG A 7 29.98 23.23 -41.73
CA ARG A 7 29.82 23.56 -40.29
C ARG A 7 28.47 23.10 -39.70
N GLY A 8 27.41 23.06 -40.51
CA GLY A 8 26.06 22.68 -40.03
C GLY A 8 25.93 21.18 -39.71
N ARG A 9 26.64 20.32 -40.47
CA ARG A 9 26.57 18.87 -40.32
C ARG A 9 27.32 18.37 -39.08
N PHE A 10 28.43 19.02 -38.73
CA PHE A 10 29.20 18.70 -37.52
C PHE A 10 28.45 19.13 -36.25
N GLY A 11 27.87 20.34 -36.23
CA GLY A 11 27.06 20.82 -35.12
C GLY A 11 25.83 19.93 -34.87
N ARG A 12 25.14 19.51 -35.94
CA ARG A 12 23.97 18.62 -35.83
C ARG A 12 24.32 17.24 -35.27
N ARG A 13 25.46 16.64 -35.66
CA ARG A 13 25.91 15.35 -35.08
C ARG A 13 26.29 15.48 -33.60
N PHE A 14 26.89 16.60 -33.22
CA PHE A 14 27.27 16.86 -31.83
C PHE A 14 26.02 17.04 -30.94
N VAL A 15 25.03 17.80 -31.42
CA VAL A 15 23.74 17.98 -30.74
C VAL A 15 22.99 16.64 -30.61
N ILE A 16 22.94 15.84 -31.67
CA ILE A 16 22.33 14.50 -31.62
C ILE A 16 23.06 13.60 -30.61
N GLY A 17 24.39 13.66 -30.54
CA GLY A 17 25.18 12.92 -29.54
C GLY A 17 24.85 13.32 -28.11
N ILE A 18 24.75 14.63 -27.83
CA ILE A 18 24.37 15.13 -26.50
C ILE A 18 22.96 14.68 -26.13
N TYR A 19 21.99 14.80 -27.05
CA TYR A 19 20.62 14.35 -26.80
C TYR A 19 20.54 12.83 -26.64
N ALA A 20 21.32 12.05 -27.39
CA ALA A 20 21.37 10.60 -27.24
C ALA A 20 21.92 10.21 -25.85
N ILE A 21 22.97 10.89 -25.38
CA ILE A 21 23.51 10.69 -24.03
C ILE A 21 22.47 11.09 -22.98
N ALA A 22 21.86 12.27 -23.09
CA ALA A 22 20.82 12.71 -22.15
C ALA A 22 19.62 11.76 -22.12
N PHE A 23 19.18 11.27 -23.27
CA PHE A 23 18.08 10.31 -23.38
C PHE A 23 18.47 8.96 -22.78
N SER A 24 19.66 8.44 -23.10
CA SER A 24 20.17 7.20 -22.48
C SER A 24 20.29 7.33 -20.97
N TYR A 25 20.72 8.48 -20.46
CA TYR A 25 20.77 8.77 -19.03
C TYR A 25 19.38 8.75 -18.40
N LEU A 26 18.39 9.40 -19.02
CA LEU A 26 16.99 9.38 -18.55
C LEU A 26 16.41 7.96 -18.56
N VAL A 27 16.71 7.16 -19.59
CA VAL A 27 16.28 5.76 -19.67
C VAL A 27 16.94 4.95 -18.55
N VAL A 28 18.25 5.06 -18.36
CA VAL A 28 18.98 4.33 -17.32
C VAL A 28 18.51 4.72 -15.93
N VAL A 29 18.37 6.02 -15.63
CA VAL A 29 17.88 6.50 -14.33
C VAL A 29 16.41 6.13 -14.12
N GLY A 30 15.57 6.22 -15.14
CA GLY A 30 14.17 5.80 -15.06
C GLY A 30 14.04 4.31 -14.76
N PHE A 31 14.79 3.46 -15.46
CA PHE A 31 14.84 2.03 -15.18
C PHE A 31 15.45 1.73 -13.81
N ALA A 32 16.54 2.39 -13.43
CA ALA A 32 17.20 2.21 -12.13
C ALA A 32 16.36 2.73 -10.95
N SER A 33 15.45 3.68 -11.16
CA SER A 33 14.56 4.19 -10.11
C SER A 33 13.30 3.34 -9.95
N VAL A 34 12.72 2.85 -11.06
CA VAL A 34 11.41 2.17 -11.04
C VAL A 34 11.56 0.67 -10.80
N ILE A 35 12.61 0.02 -11.32
CA ILE A 35 12.83 -1.42 -11.15
C ILE A 35 13.05 -1.83 -9.68
N PRO A 36 13.93 -1.21 -8.88
CA PRO A 36 14.22 -1.75 -7.56
C PRO A 36 13.00 -1.77 -6.65
N GLN A 37 12.06 -0.83 -6.74
CA GLN A 37 10.87 -0.84 -5.87
C GLN A 37 9.89 -1.99 -6.20
N VAL A 38 9.83 -2.43 -7.46
CA VAL A 38 8.95 -3.54 -7.88
C VAL A 38 9.66 -4.89 -7.74
N PHE A 39 10.95 -4.94 -8.05
CA PHE A 39 11.74 -6.16 -8.10
C PHE A 39 12.49 -6.47 -6.79
N TRP A 40 12.86 -5.45 -6.00
CA TRP A 40 13.51 -5.54 -4.68
C TRP A 40 12.77 -4.67 -3.66
N PRO A 41 11.52 -5.04 -3.30
CA PRO A 41 10.76 -4.29 -2.32
C PRO A 41 11.44 -4.37 -0.95
N GLU A 42 11.20 -3.37 -0.11
CA GLU A 42 11.71 -3.36 1.26
C GLU A 42 11.22 -4.59 2.04
N THR A 43 12.12 -5.18 2.83
CA THR A 43 11.90 -6.41 3.57
C THR A 43 12.18 -6.18 5.05
N ASP A 44 11.37 -6.79 5.91
CA ASP A 44 11.70 -6.91 7.33
C ASP A 44 12.53 -8.18 7.55
N ASP A 45 13.85 -8.04 7.52
CA ASP A 45 14.79 -9.17 7.65
C ASP A 45 14.76 -9.81 9.04
N SER A 46 14.11 -9.16 10.04
CA SER A 46 13.90 -9.77 11.36
C SER A 46 12.80 -10.83 11.36
N PHE A 47 11.95 -10.85 10.32
CA PHE A 47 10.87 -11.80 10.17
C PHE A 47 11.37 -13.13 9.58
N ASP A 48 11.92 -13.97 10.47
CA ASP A 48 12.50 -15.27 10.13
C ASP A 48 11.53 -16.42 10.45
N ALA A 49 10.51 -16.60 9.60
CA ALA A 49 9.56 -17.70 9.70
C ALA A 49 9.65 -18.63 8.48
N ASN A 50 9.34 -19.91 8.69
CA ASN A 50 9.14 -20.86 7.59
C ASN A 50 7.95 -20.42 6.72
N CYS A 51 7.95 -20.76 5.43
CA CYS A 51 6.93 -20.30 4.49
C CYS A 51 5.48 -20.57 4.96
N ALA A 52 5.18 -21.79 5.39
CA ALA A 52 3.83 -22.17 5.82
C ALA A 52 3.39 -21.41 7.08
N ASP A 53 4.28 -21.29 8.07
CA ASP A 53 3.99 -20.58 9.32
C ASP A 53 3.92 -19.07 9.11
N GLY A 54 4.83 -18.51 8.33
CA GLY A 54 4.85 -17.09 8.00
C GLY A 54 3.58 -16.66 7.27
N LEU A 55 3.13 -17.41 6.27
CA LEU A 55 1.88 -17.12 5.57
C LEU A 55 0.66 -17.23 6.49
N ARG A 56 0.65 -18.19 7.42
CA ARG A 56 -0.42 -18.34 8.41
C ARG A 56 -0.46 -17.16 9.39
N ILE A 57 0.69 -16.76 9.93
CA ILE A 57 0.83 -15.61 10.82
C ILE A 57 0.33 -14.34 10.11
N LEU A 58 0.77 -14.10 8.87
CA LEU A 58 0.35 -12.94 8.10
C LEU A 58 -1.14 -12.95 7.77
N HIS A 59 -1.73 -14.12 7.50
CA HIS A 59 -3.17 -14.24 7.32
C HIS A 59 -3.93 -13.88 8.60
N GLU A 60 -3.53 -14.44 9.74
CA GLU A 60 -4.12 -14.15 11.04
C GLU A 60 -4.00 -12.65 11.39
N GLU A 61 -2.89 -12.01 11.07
CA GLU A 61 -2.67 -10.58 11.30
C GLU A 61 -3.63 -9.71 10.47
N VAL A 62 -3.85 -10.03 9.18
CA VAL A 62 -4.84 -9.31 8.34
C VAL A 62 -6.25 -9.46 8.89
N ASP A 63 -6.60 -10.67 9.36
CA ASP A 63 -7.91 -10.93 9.96
C ASP A 63 -8.09 -10.16 11.27
N GLN A 64 -7.05 -10.10 12.11
CA GLN A 64 -7.06 -9.31 13.33
C GLN A 64 -7.23 -7.81 13.03
N VAL A 65 -6.47 -7.26 12.07
CA VAL A 65 -6.64 -5.87 11.63
C VAL A 65 -8.07 -5.62 11.18
N ARG A 66 -8.66 -6.53 10.40
CA ARG A 66 -10.05 -6.40 9.97
C ARG A 66 -11.02 -6.37 11.16
N LEU A 67 -10.87 -7.28 12.11
CA LEU A 67 -11.74 -7.37 13.29
C LEU A 67 -11.58 -6.14 14.19
N ASP A 68 -10.36 -5.67 14.41
CA ASP A 68 -10.08 -4.46 15.18
C ASP A 68 -10.75 -3.23 14.56
N TYR A 69 -10.67 -3.05 13.24
CA TYR A 69 -11.29 -1.89 12.57
C TYR A 69 -12.82 -2.00 12.46
N LEU A 70 -13.39 -3.20 12.47
CA LEU A 70 -14.84 -3.36 12.48
C LEU A 70 -15.42 -3.20 13.89
N SER A 71 -14.66 -3.56 14.92
CA SER A 71 -15.08 -3.44 16.32
C SER A 71 -14.80 -2.06 16.90
N SER A 72 -13.70 -1.44 16.52
CA SER A 72 -13.41 -0.05 16.83
C SER A 72 -14.12 0.82 15.80
N ASN A 73 -15.04 1.68 16.22
CA ASN A 73 -15.67 2.65 15.30
C ASN A 73 -14.71 3.77 14.86
N VAL A 74 -13.41 3.47 14.81
CA VAL A 74 -12.31 4.38 14.50
C VAL A 74 -12.20 4.51 12.98
N VAL A 75 -12.24 5.75 12.51
CA VAL A 75 -12.17 6.10 11.10
C VAL A 75 -10.81 6.74 10.81
N ASP A 76 -9.73 5.97 10.93
CA ASP A 76 -8.37 6.45 10.68
C ASP A 76 -7.69 5.65 9.56
N ALA A 77 -7.72 6.23 8.35
CA ALA A 77 -7.08 5.64 7.18
C ALA A 77 -5.55 5.70 7.24
N ALA A 78 -4.97 6.65 7.96
CA ALA A 78 -3.51 6.77 8.07
C ALA A 78 -2.96 5.66 8.98
N ALA A 79 -3.60 5.43 10.12
CA ALA A 79 -3.27 4.32 11.01
C ALA A 79 -3.45 2.95 10.35
N LEU A 80 -4.46 2.80 9.47
CA LEU A 80 -4.66 1.56 8.72
C LEU A 80 -3.48 1.31 7.77
N ARG A 81 -3.07 2.36 7.05
CA ARG A 81 -1.96 2.29 6.09
C ARG A 81 -0.64 1.92 6.78
N GLU A 82 -0.35 2.53 7.91
CA GLU A 82 0.88 2.25 8.69
C GLU A 82 0.95 0.78 9.14
N LYS A 83 -0.16 0.24 9.69
CA LYS A 83 -0.23 -1.18 10.07
C LYS A 83 -0.01 -2.11 8.87
N LEU A 84 -0.64 -1.78 7.74
CA LEU A 84 -0.58 -2.59 6.53
C LEU A 84 0.77 -2.50 5.79
N GLU A 85 1.52 -1.41 5.97
CA GLU A 85 2.88 -1.23 5.44
C GLU A 85 3.88 -2.14 6.17
N ALA A 86 3.82 -2.21 7.49
CA ALA A 86 4.62 -3.15 8.28
C ALA A 86 4.35 -4.62 7.89
N TRP A 87 3.09 -4.93 7.57
CA TRP A 87 2.71 -6.26 7.07
C TRP A 87 3.32 -6.56 5.69
N ASP A 88 3.33 -5.59 4.77
CA ASP A 88 3.91 -5.76 3.43
C ASP A 88 5.42 -6.08 3.51
N LEU A 89 6.16 -5.42 4.41
CA LEU A 89 7.59 -5.67 4.63
C LEU A 89 7.87 -7.13 5.02
N ARG A 90 7.02 -7.71 5.87
CA ARG A 90 7.14 -9.12 6.31
C ARG A 90 6.75 -10.09 5.20
N LEU A 91 5.72 -9.77 4.40
CA LEU A 91 5.36 -10.58 3.23
C LEU A 91 6.52 -10.62 2.22
N ASN A 92 7.18 -9.49 1.98
CA ASN A 92 8.34 -9.42 1.10
C ASN A 92 9.50 -10.29 1.59
N ALA A 93 9.75 -10.35 2.90
CA ALA A 93 10.77 -11.21 3.50
C ALA A 93 10.49 -12.71 3.27
N LEU A 94 9.22 -13.11 3.17
CA LEU A 94 8.82 -14.47 2.82
C LEU A 94 8.93 -14.78 1.32
N ARG A 95 8.85 -13.77 0.45
CA ARG A 95 8.77 -13.94 -1.01
C ARG A 95 9.94 -14.72 -1.61
N ASN A 96 11.13 -14.61 -1.04
CA ASN A 96 12.32 -15.34 -1.51
C ASN A 96 12.31 -16.82 -1.14
N ARG A 97 11.45 -17.25 -0.20
CA ARG A 97 11.43 -18.60 0.39
C ARG A 97 10.12 -19.34 0.14
N CYS A 98 9.09 -18.62 -0.29
CA CYS A 98 7.76 -19.14 -0.58
C CYS A 98 7.50 -19.29 -2.08
N ASP A 99 6.50 -20.12 -2.38
CA ASP A 99 5.88 -20.17 -3.71
C ASP A 99 5.20 -18.82 -4.03
N GLU A 100 5.50 -18.27 -5.20
CA GLU A 100 4.99 -16.99 -5.68
C GLU A 100 3.45 -16.96 -5.71
N ASP A 101 2.81 -18.07 -6.09
CA ASP A 101 1.36 -18.17 -6.18
C ASP A 101 0.69 -17.97 -4.81
N LYS A 102 1.29 -18.54 -3.76
CA LYS A 102 0.77 -18.45 -2.39
C LYS A 102 0.93 -17.05 -1.82
N VAL A 103 2.09 -16.43 -2.06
CA VAL A 103 2.36 -15.04 -1.66
C VAL A 103 1.40 -14.09 -2.37
N HIS A 104 1.19 -14.29 -3.68
CA HIS A 104 0.29 -13.47 -4.47
C HIS A 104 -1.16 -13.58 -4.00
N LEU A 105 -1.62 -14.80 -3.70
CA LEU A 105 -2.97 -15.03 -3.18
C LEU A 105 -3.19 -14.30 -1.85
N LEU A 106 -2.23 -14.35 -0.93
CA LEU A 106 -2.33 -13.67 0.36
C LEU A 106 -2.29 -12.14 0.19
N ASN A 107 -1.43 -11.62 -0.67
CA ASN A 107 -1.41 -10.18 -0.99
C ASN A 107 -2.75 -9.70 -1.56
N LYS A 108 -3.34 -10.48 -2.48
CA LYS A 108 -4.66 -10.18 -3.05
C LYS A 108 -5.76 -10.19 -1.99
N TYR A 109 -5.69 -11.10 -1.02
CA TYR A 109 -6.60 -11.13 0.12
C TYR A 109 -6.47 -9.84 0.95
N ARG A 110 -5.25 -9.48 1.36
CA ARG A 110 -4.95 -8.24 2.10
C ARG A 110 -5.50 -7.01 1.38
N HIS A 111 -5.24 -6.86 0.08
CA HIS A 111 -5.71 -5.70 -0.68
C HIS A 111 -7.24 -5.62 -0.73
N ARG A 112 -7.92 -6.76 -0.84
CA ARG A 112 -9.39 -6.79 -0.78
C ARG A 112 -9.92 -6.38 0.59
N VAL A 113 -9.26 -6.80 1.67
CA VAL A 113 -9.61 -6.40 3.04
C VAL A 113 -9.44 -4.89 3.21
N GLU A 114 -8.31 -4.34 2.76
CA GLU A 114 -8.04 -2.90 2.82
C GLU A 114 -9.14 -2.08 2.11
N LEU A 115 -9.49 -2.43 0.87
CA LEU A 115 -10.54 -1.73 0.12
C LEU A 115 -11.89 -1.79 0.84
N ASN A 116 -12.23 -2.94 1.39
CA ASN A 116 -13.47 -3.11 2.15
C ASN A 116 -13.47 -2.27 3.43
N LEU A 117 -12.35 -2.21 4.16
CA LEU A 117 -12.23 -1.39 5.36
C LEU A 117 -12.28 0.11 5.03
N GLN A 118 -11.62 0.55 3.96
CA GLN A 118 -11.70 1.93 3.51
C GLN A 118 -13.13 2.33 3.13
N ARG A 119 -13.87 1.41 2.51
CA ARG A 119 -15.28 1.62 2.20
C ARG A 119 -16.13 1.68 3.48
N TYR A 120 -15.96 0.73 4.39
CA TYR A 120 -16.66 0.69 5.68
C TYR A 120 -16.43 1.99 6.45
N MET A 121 -15.18 2.44 6.56
CA MET A 121 -14.81 3.71 7.22
C MET A 121 -15.51 4.93 6.60
N ARG A 122 -15.74 4.93 5.29
CA ARG A 122 -16.39 6.04 4.58
C ARG A 122 -17.92 6.00 4.68
N GLU A 123 -18.51 4.83 4.54
CA GLU A 123 -19.96 4.66 4.35
C GLU A 123 -20.66 4.22 5.64
N ASP A 124 -20.15 3.18 6.28
CA ASP A 124 -20.86 2.45 7.34
C ASP A 124 -20.47 2.93 8.75
N ALA A 125 -19.19 3.24 8.99
CA ALA A 125 -18.71 3.64 10.31
C ALA A 125 -19.37 4.92 10.86
N PRO A 126 -19.62 5.98 10.06
CA PRO A 126 -20.35 7.15 10.54
C PRO A 126 -21.80 6.84 10.94
N LEU A 127 -22.46 5.93 10.19
CA LEU A 127 -23.82 5.49 10.50
C LEU A 127 -23.86 4.62 11.75
N ALA A 128 -22.91 3.68 11.88
CA ALA A 128 -22.76 2.84 13.07
C ALA A 128 -22.52 3.69 14.33
N ASN A 129 -21.69 4.74 14.22
CA ASN A 129 -21.47 5.71 15.30
C ASN A 129 -22.75 6.46 15.69
N GLN A 130 -23.53 6.95 14.71
CA GLN A 130 -24.81 7.61 15.00
C GLN A 130 -25.81 6.67 15.69
N VAL A 131 -25.89 5.42 15.25
CA VAL A 131 -26.76 4.41 15.89
C VAL A 131 -26.28 4.12 17.32
N ALA A 132 -24.97 3.93 17.52
CA ALA A 132 -24.40 3.71 18.83
C ALA A 132 -24.62 4.91 19.77
N GLU A 133 -24.55 6.13 19.24
CA GLU A 133 -24.87 7.36 19.97
C GLU A 133 -26.34 7.38 20.38
N ILE A 134 -27.29 7.11 19.47
CA ILE A 134 -28.74 7.07 19.78
C ILE A 134 -29.06 6.01 20.86
N LEU A 135 -28.48 4.82 20.71
CA LEU A 135 -28.68 3.73 21.68
C LEU A 135 -28.04 4.05 23.03
N GLY A 136 -26.88 4.70 23.03
CA GLY A 136 -26.18 5.15 24.24
C GLY A 136 -26.78 6.41 24.87
N SER A 137 -27.49 7.23 24.09
CA SER A 137 -28.09 8.50 24.50
C SER A 137 -29.54 8.36 24.97
N THR A 138 -30.09 7.15 25.10
CA THR A 138 -31.41 6.97 25.72
C THR A 138 -31.29 7.43 27.17
N PRO A 139 -31.81 8.61 27.55
CA PRO A 139 -31.90 8.95 28.94
C PRO A 139 -33.01 8.07 29.51
N THR A 140 -32.70 7.31 30.55
CA THR A 140 -33.72 6.72 31.43
C THR A 140 -34.47 7.86 32.12
N ASN A 141 -35.33 8.57 31.39
CA ASN A 141 -36.37 9.42 31.93
C ASN A 141 -37.63 8.57 32.06
N GLU A 142 -37.55 7.55 32.91
CA GLU A 142 -38.73 7.05 33.60
C GLU A 142 -39.00 8.05 34.73
N THR A 143 -39.62 9.17 34.36
CA THR A 143 -40.35 10.00 35.32
C THR A 143 -41.54 9.15 35.74
N GLU A 144 -41.39 8.43 36.84
CA GLU A 144 -42.50 7.84 37.58
C GLU A 144 -43.29 8.99 38.23
N PRO A 145 -44.56 9.26 37.83
CA PRO A 145 -45.40 10.15 38.60
C PRO A 145 -45.96 9.34 39.76
N ALA A 146 -45.40 9.54 40.95
CA ALA A 146 -45.97 8.96 42.17
C ALA A 146 -47.24 9.74 42.60
N PRO A 147 -48.28 9.04 43.08
CA PRO A 147 -49.61 9.57 43.40
C PRO A 147 -49.67 10.44 44.67
#